data_AF-A0A2H9LNN1-F1
#
_entry.id   AF-A0A2H9LNN1-F1
#
_cell.length_a   1.000
_cell.length_b   1.000
_cell.length_c   1.000
_cell.angle_alpha   90.00
_cell.angle_beta   90.00
_cell.angle_gamma   90.00
#
_symmetry.space_group_name_H-M   'P 1'
#
loop_
_entity.id
_entity.type
_entity.pdbx_description
1 polymer ?
#
loop_
_entity_poly.entity_id
_entity_poly.type
_entity_poly.pdbx_seq_one_letter_code
_entity_poly.pdbx_strand_id
1 'polypeptide(L)' 'MNKRKAKKKETPILTGYQIFHNCIREHEALEGKTPAEACGIKVEGNNKWLTLIQNACHPTKVYKEINPTKS' A
#
# COMPACT_ATOMS: atom_id res chain seq x y z
N MET A 1 -18.52 -30.65 -0.92
CA MET A 1 -17.20 -30.00 -1.05
C MET A 1 -16.98 -29.08 0.15
N ASN A 2 -16.28 -29.53 1.19
CA ASN A 2 -16.06 -28.74 2.41
C ASN A 2 -14.82 -27.85 2.26
N LYS A 3 -15.02 -26.54 2.08
CA LYS A 3 -13.91 -25.57 2.14
C LYS A 3 -13.40 -25.50 3.58
N ARG A 4 -12.18 -25.98 3.83
CA ARG A 4 -11.46 -25.73 5.09
C ARG A 4 -11.26 -24.22 5.23
N LYS A 5 -12.08 -23.56 6.05
CA LYS A 5 -11.81 -22.19 6.51
C LYS A 5 -10.58 -22.28 7.43
N ALA A 6 -9.40 -21.99 6.89
CA ALA A 6 -8.22 -21.77 7.73
C ALA A 6 -8.54 -20.60 8.67
N LYS A 7 -8.43 -20.82 9.99
CA LYS A 7 -8.61 -19.76 10.99
C LYS A 7 -7.59 -18.67 10.67
N LYS A 8 -8.03 -17.53 10.14
CA LYS A 8 -7.15 -16.37 9.91
C LYS A 8 -6.69 -15.89 11.28
N LYS A 9 -5.46 -16.22 11.67
CA LYS A 9 -4.79 -15.48 12.73
C LYS A 9 -4.57 -14.07 12.17
N GLU A 10 -5.11 -13.05 12.83
CA GLU A 10 -4.85 -11.65 12.47
C GLU A 10 -3.40 -11.32 12.83
N THR A 11 -2.49 -11.73 11.94
CA THR A 11 -1.07 -11.40 12.03
C THR A 11 -0.78 -10.29 11.04
N PRO A 12 0.05 -9.29 11.40
CA PRO A 12 0.42 -8.20 10.49
C PRO A 12 1.17 -8.68 9.24
N ILE A 13 1.65 -9.92 9.24
CA ILE A 13 2.37 -10.56 8.13
C ILE A 13 1.54 -10.57 6.84
N LEU A 14 0.25 -10.91 6.92
CA LEU A 14 -0.61 -10.97 5.73
C LEU A 14 -0.82 -9.59 5.12
N THR A 15 -1.02 -8.58 5.96
CA THR A 15 -1.19 -7.19 5.54
C THR A 15 0.10 -6.63 4.96
N GLY A 16 1.25 -6.89 5.60
CA GLY A 16 2.56 -6.49 5.09
C GLY A 16 2.86 -7.12 3.73
N TYR A 17 2.51 -8.40 3.54
CA TYR A 17 2.66 -9.09 2.26
C TYR A 17 1.78 -8.47 1.16
N GLN A 18 0.54 -8.07 1.47
CA GLN A 18 -0.33 -7.40 0.51
C GLN A 18 0.25 -6.05 0.05
N ILE A 19 0.79 -5.25 0.98
CA ILE A 19 1.45 -3.99 0.67
C ILE A 19 2.66 -4.23 -0.23
N PHE A 20 3.50 -5.20 0.12
CA PHE A 20 4.67 -5.58 -0.67
C PHE A 20 4.28 -6.02 -2.09
N HIS A 21 3.28 -6.89 -2.22
CA HIS A 21 2.80 -7.38 -3.50
C HIS A 21 2.25 -6.26 -4.38
N ASN A 22 1.50 -5.31 -3.81
CA ASN A 22 0.80 -4.31 -4.60
C ASN A 22 1.68 -3.10 -4.96
N CYS A 23 2.59 -2.70 -4.08
CA CYS A 23 3.30 -1.42 -4.21
C CYS A 23 4.81 -1.55 -4.44
N ILE A 24 5.40 -2.74 -4.31
CA ILE A 24 6.87 -2.91 -4.36
C ILE A 24 7.29 -3.99 -5.35
N ARG A 25 6.64 -5.15 -5.33
CA ARG A 25 6.93 -6.24 -6.24
C ARG A 25 6.43 -5.90 -7.63
N GLU A 26 7.35 -5.92 -8.59
CA GLU A 26 7.07 -5.78 -10.01
C GLU A 26 6.57 -7.11 -10.58
N HIS A 27 5.67 -7.02 -11.56
CA HIS A 27 5.07 -8.20 -12.20
C HIS A 27 5.35 -8.19 -13.69
N GLU A 28 5.89 -9.29 -14.21
CA GLU A 28 6.18 -9.44 -15.64
C GLU A 28 4.91 -9.32 -16.50
N ALA A 29 3.79 -9.86 -16.01
CA ALA A 29 2.48 -9.73 -16.66
C ALA A 29 1.98 -8.29 -16.76
N LEU A 30 2.59 -7.35 -16.02
CA LEU A 30 2.33 -5.92 -16.04
C LEU A 30 3.50 -5.14 -16.65
N GLU A 31 4.30 -5.76 -17.52
CA GLU A 31 5.47 -5.13 -18.16
C GLU A 31 6.50 -4.61 -17.15
N GLY A 32 6.66 -5.32 -16.02
CA GLY A 32 7.55 -4.91 -14.94
C GLY A 32 6.98 -3.81 -14.04
N LYS A 33 5.69 -3.46 -14.18
CA LYS A 33 5.02 -2.53 -13.26
C LYS A 33 4.49 -3.28 -12.04
N THR A 34 4.35 -2.56 -10.93
CA THR A 34 3.57 -3.01 -9.78
C THR A 34 2.06 -2.86 -10.06
N PRO A 35 1.19 -3.62 -9.36
CA PRO A 35 -0.25 -3.44 -9.46
C PRO A 35 -0.70 -2.00 -9.16
N ALA A 36 -0.05 -1.32 -8.20
CA ALA A 36 -0.31 0.08 -7.90
C ALA A 36 0.03 1.00 -9.08
N GLU A 37 1.18 0.79 -9.72
CA GLU A 37 1.61 1.59 -10.87
C GLU A 37 0.73 1.39 -12.10
N ALA A 38 0.25 0.16 -12.32
CA ALA A 38 -0.73 -0.13 -13.37
C ALA A 38 -2.06 0.63 -13.15
N CYS A 39 -2.42 0.90 -11.89
CA CYS A 39 -3.55 1.74 -11.51
C CYS A 39 -3.24 3.24 -11.47
N GLY A 40 -2.03 3.66 -11.86
CA GLY A 40 -1.60 5.06 -11.83
C GLY A 40 -1.11 5.57 -10.48
N ILE A 41 -0.98 4.70 -9.48
CA ILE A 41 -0.44 5.04 -8.15
C ILE A 41 1.05 4.73 -8.15
N LYS A 42 1.88 5.77 -8.18
CA LYS A 42 3.35 5.62 -8.20
C LYS A 42 3.95 5.88 -6.82
N VAL A 43 4.97 5.10 -6.48
CA VAL A 43 5.80 5.30 -5.28
C VAL A 43 7.15 5.84 -5.73
N GLU A 44 7.29 7.16 -5.70
CA GLU A 44 8.48 7.85 -6.21
C GLU A 44 9.52 8.01 -5.10
N GLY A 45 10.52 7.13 -5.10
CA GLY A 45 11.64 7.21 -4.17
C GLY A 45 12.59 6.02 -4.29
N ASN A 46 13.87 6.27 -3.98
CA ASN A 46 14.90 5.23 -4.04
C ASN A 46 14.62 4.06 -3.06
N ASN A 47 13.97 4.35 -1.93
CA ASN A 47 13.53 3.34 -0.98
C ASN A 47 12.00 3.31 -0.91
N LYS A 48 11.39 2.45 -1.73
CA LYS A 48 9.92 2.31 -1.85
C LYS A 48 9.24 2.12 -0.48
N TRP A 49 9.84 1.36 0.46
CA TRP A 49 9.28 1.15 1.80
C TRP A 49 9.24 2.43 2.63
N LEU A 50 10.36 3.16 2.70
CA LEU A 50 10.43 4.40 3.45
C LEU A 50 9.46 5.44 2.88
N THR A 51 9.41 5.57 1.55
CA THR A 51 8.50 6.49 0.86
C THR A 51 7.04 6.15 1.16
N LEU A 52 6.64 4.87 1.13
CA LEU A 52 5.28 4.46 1.48
C LEU A 52 4.90 4.87 2.91
N ILE A 53 5.81 4.66 3.87
CA ILE A 53 5.59 5.02 5.27
C ILE A 53 5.43 6.54 5.41
N GLN A 54 6.34 7.31 4.81
CA GLN A 54 6.30 8.78 4.85
C GLN A 54 5.01 9.32 4.23
N ASN A 55 4.59 8.78 3.09
CA ASN A 55 3.34 9.17 2.42
C ASN A 55 2.11 8.84 3.28
N ALA A 56 2.11 7.71 3.98
CA ALA A 56 1.02 7.33 4.88
C ALA A 56 0.97 8.19 6.15
N CYS A 57 2.11 8.67 6.63
CA CYS A 57 2.19 9.58 7.79
C CYS A 57 1.78 11.02 7.45
N HIS A 58 1.83 11.41 6.18
CA HIS A 58 1.51 12.79 5.79
C HIS A 58 -0.01 12.97 5.61
N PRO A 59 -0.64 13.93 6.31
CA PRO A 59 -2.07 14.19 6.16
C PRO A 59 -2.41 14.64 4.73
N THR A 60 -3.47 14.07 4.17
CA THR A 60 -3.93 14.41 2.82
C THR A 60 -4.44 15.84 2.77
N LYS A 61 -4.42 16.45 1.58
CA LYS A 61 -4.99 17.80 1.37
C LYS A 61 -6.44 17.87 1.83
N VAL A 62 -7.23 16.87 1.44
CA VAL A 62 -8.63 16.71 1.87
C VAL A 62 -8.73 16.70 3.40
N TYR A 63 -7.87 15.94 4.10
CA TYR A 63 -7.88 15.92 5.57
C TYR A 63 -7.59 17.31 6.17
N LYS A 64 -6.63 18.05 5.62
CA LYS A 64 -6.30 19.41 6.07
C LYS A 64 -7.45 20.40 5.82
N GLU A 65 -8.18 20.23 4.72
CA GLU A 65 -9.34 21.08 4.36
C GLU A 65 -10.52 20.84 5.32
N ILE A 66 -10.80 19.59 5.70
CA ILE A 66 -11.90 19.26 6.62
C ILE A 66 -11.54 19.45 8.09
N ASN A 67 -10.24 19.38 8.44
CA ASN A 67 -9.72 19.57 9.80
C ASN A 67 -8.63 20.66 9.79
N PRO A 68 -8.99 21.94 9.61
CA PRO A 68 -8.00 23.01 9.68
C PRO A 68 -7.40 23.05 11.08
N THR A 69 -6.07 22.96 11.16
CA THR A 69 -5.36 23.19 12.42
C THR A 69 -5.65 24.61 12.89
N LYS A 70 -6.30 24.75 14.04
CA LYS A 70 -6.47 26.05 14.69
C LYS A 70 -5.08 26.60 15.01
N SER A 71 -4.78 27.77 14.45
CA SER A 71 -3.52 28.48 14.68
C SER A 71 -3.47 29.07 16.08
#